data_AF-A0A6S6YZM1-F1
#
_entry.id   AF-A0A6S6YZM1-F1
#
_cell.length_a   1.000
_cell.length_b   1.000
_cell.length_c   1.000
_cell.angle_alpha   90.00
_cell.angle_beta   90.00
_cell.angle_gamma   90.00
#
_symmetry.space_group_name_H-M   'P 1'
#
loop_
_entity.id
_entity.type
_entity.pdbx_description
1 polymer ?
#
loop_
_entity_poly.entity_id
_entity_poly.type
_entity_poly.pdbx_seq_one_letter_code
_entity_poly.pdbx_strand_id
1 'polypeptide(L)'
;MPIGSCRALGACVMALSLLAACGKKVEYPAEVQRATYGSCVQAFKAKAPADLGNVDAKAKGYCQCVLDGLQDKVPLQDFQRYEQLLISAGPAAERERLEKAVVAVADVCLKRLPTF
;
A
#
# COMPACT_ATOMS: atom_id res chain seq x y z
N MET A 1 -31.71 -9.79 -27.27
CA MET A 1 -30.37 -9.83 -27.89
C MET A 1 -29.42 -8.98 -27.04
N PRO A 2 -28.26 -9.47 -26.56
CA PRO A 2 -27.91 -10.83 -26.13
C PRO A 2 -27.79 -10.88 -24.57
N ILE A 3 -28.57 -11.70 -23.85
CA ILE A 3 -28.21 -13.03 -23.33
C ILE A 3 -26.72 -13.40 -23.52
N GLY A 4 -25.90 -13.11 -22.50
CA GLY A 4 -24.57 -13.69 -22.33
C GLY A 4 -24.64 -14.86 -21.36
N SER A 5 -24.87 -16.06 -21.90
CA SER A 5 -24.97 -17.34 -21.18
C SER A 5 -23.68 -17.70 -20.44
N CYS A 6 -23.69 -17.74 -19.11
CA CYS A 6 -22.73 -18.55 -18.35
C CYS A 6 -23.19 -20.00 -18.37
N ARG A 7 -22.88 -20.69 -19.48
CA ARG A 7 -23.06 -22.13 -19.61
C ARG A 7 -22.12 -22.82 -18.61
N ALA A 8 -22.70 -23.40 -17.56
CA ALA A 8 -22.07 -24.49 -16.82
C ALA A 8 -21.93 -25.69 -17.77
N LEU A 9 -20.70 -26.14 -18.01
CA LEU A 9 -20.39 -27.37 -18.72
C LEU A 9 -19.02 -27.86 -18.27
N GLY A 10 -19.00 -29.10 -17.75
CA GLY A 10 -17.88 -30.01 -17.99
C GLY A 10 -16.84 -30.13 -16.89
N ALA A 11 -16.87 -31.28 -16.25
CA ALA A 11 -15.89 -31.80 -15.31
C ALA A 11 -14.42 -31.81 -15.80
N CYS A 12 -13.52 -31.82 -14.80
CA CYS A 12 -12.15 -32.34 -14.82
C CYS A 12 -11.09 -31.62 -15.66
N VAL A 13 -10.51 -30.54 -15.13
CA VAL A 13 -9.04 -30.33 -15.10
C VAL A 13 -8.71 -29.49 -13.87
N MET A 14 -7.70 -29.91 -13.10
CA MET A 14 -7.09 -29.12 -12.02
C MET A 14 -6.69 -27.74 -12.55
N ALA A 15 -7.48 -26.72 -12.27
CA ALA A 15 -7.21 -25.35 -12.63
C ALA A 15 -7.14 -24.52 -11.34
N LEU A 16 -5.91 -24.31 -10.85
CA LEU A 16 -5.57 -23.09 -10.13
C LEU A 16 -5.92 -21.93 -11.07
N SER A 17 -7.14 -21.43 -10.97
CA SER A 17 -7.58 -20.35 -11.84
C SER A 17 -8.59 -19.53 -11.08
N LEU A 18 -8.03 -18.46 -10.52
CA LEU A 18 -8.58 -17.14 -10.69
C LEU A 18 -9.98 -17.02 -10.07
N LEU A 19 -9.97 -16.74 -8.77
CA LEU A 19 -10.98 -15.86 -8.22
C LEU A 19 -11.12 -14.68 -9.18
N ALA A 20 -12.21 -14.71 -9.92
CA ALA A 20 -12.80 -13.55 -10.56
C ALA A 20 -13.12 -12.55 -9.44
N ALA A 21 -12.10 -11.82 -8.99
CA ALA A 21 -12.28 -10.63 -8.20
C ALA A 21 -12.82 -9.56 -9.16
N CYS A 22 -14.15 -9.55 -9.31
CA CYS A 22 -14.90 -8.41 -9.82
C CYS A 22 -14.43 -7.15 -9.09
N GLY A 23 -13.53 -6.37 -9.71
CA GLY A 23 -13.35 -4.92 -9.52
C GLY A 23 -13.17 -4.38 -8.09
N LYS A 24 -12.98 -5.22 -7.07
CA LYS A 24 -12.75 -4.76 -5.70
C LYS A 24 -11.27 -4.48 -5.55
N LYS A 25 -10.97 -3.21 -5.29
CA LYS A 25 -9.68 -2.75 -4.79
C LYS A 25 -9.27 -3.71 -3.67
N VAL A 26 -8.16 -4.44 -3.86
CA VAL A 26 -7.66 -5.36 -2.84
C VAL A 26 -7.04 -4.50 -1.74
N GLU A 27 -7.86 -4.12 -0.78
CA GLU A 27 -7.40 -3.41 0.41
C GLU A 27 -6.46 -4.32 1.21
N TYR A 28 -5.49 -3.72 1.88
CA TYR A 28 -4.61 -4.47 2.76
C TYR A 28 -5.41 -5.03 3.95
N PRO A 29 -4.97 -6.14 4.56
CA PRO A 29 -5.57 -6.61 5.81
C PRO A 29 -5.59 -5.51 6.87
N ALA A 30 -6.64 -5.45 7.68
CA ALA A 30 -6.83 -4.38 8.67
C ALA A 30 -5.67 -4.25 9.66
N GLU A 31 -5.00 -5.36 9.98
CA GLU A 31 -3.78 -5.38 10.80
C GLU A 31 -2.62 -4.65 10.13
N VAL A 32 -2.40 -4.89 8.83
CA VAL A 32 -1.36 -4.23 8.02
C VAL A 32 -1.69 -2.76 7.89
N GLN A 33 -2.94 -2.40 7.59
CA GLN A 33 -3.36 -0.99 7.52
C GLN A 33 -3.06 -0.24 8.82
N ARG A 34 -3.42 -0.81 9.98
CA ARG A 34 -3.16 -0.20 11.29
C ARG A 34 -1.68 -0.09 11.59
N ALA A 35 -0.89 -1.12 11.31
CA ALA A 35 0.54 -1.12 11.53
C ALA A 35 1.24 -0.07 10.65
N THR A 36 0.96 -0.06 9.34
CA THR A 36 1.52 0.91 8.39
C THR A 36 1.13 2.34 8.76
N TYR A 37 -0.15 2.60 9.04
CA TYR A 37 -0.61 3.92 9.45
C TYR A 37 0.01 4.37 10.77
N GLY A 38 0.02 3.50 11.78
CA GLY A 38 0.59 3.80 13.10
C GLY A 38 2.09 4.09 13.05
N SER A 39 2.85 3.28 12.31
CA SER A 39 4.28 3.48 12.09
C SER A 39 4.56 4.77 11.31
N CYS A 40 3.75 5.08 10.29
CA CYS A 40 3.88 6.34 9.55
C CYS A 40 3.66 7.55 10.46
N VAL A 41 2.60 7.55 11.29
CA VAL A 41 2.31 8.68 12.20
C VAL A 41 3.44 8.86 13.21
N GLN A 42 3.97 7.77 13.77
CA GLN A 42 5.09 7.83 14.70
C GLN A 42 6.35 8.39 14.02
N ALA A 43 6.69 7.89 12.83
CA ALA A 43 7.85 8.36 12.07
C ALA A 43 7.71 9.84 11.65
N PHE A 44 6.51 10.26 11.26
CA PHE A 44 6.22 11.66 10.91
C PHE A 44 6.42 12.57 12.12
N LYS A 45 5.84 12.22 13.28
CA LYS A 45 5.99 13.00 14.52
C LYS A 45 7.44 13.07 14.99
N ALA A 46 8.20 11.97 14.84
CA ALA A 46 9.61 11.94 15.21
C ALA A 46 10.49 12.84 14.32
N LYS A 47 10.06 13.10 13.09
CA LYS A 47 10.78 13.95 12.11
C LYS A 47 10.19 15.35 11.95
N ALA A 48 9.02 15.60 12.55
CA ALA A 48 8.33 16.87 12.43
C ALA A 48 9.17 17.99 13.06
N PRO A 49 9.36 19.12 12.37
CA PRO A 49 9.94 20.32 12.96
C PRO A 49 9.17 20.75 14.21
N ALA A 50 9.86 21.30 15.21
CA ALA A 50 9.24 21.72 16.47
C ALA A 50 8.23 22.88 16.30
N ASP A 51 8.39 23.67 15.23
CA ASP A 51 7.53 24.77 14.83
C ASP A 51 6.40 24.35 13.87
N LEU A 52 6.33 23.07 13.50
CA LEU A 52 5.27 22.56 12.65
C LEU A 52 3.93 22.59 13.39
N GLY A 53 3.11 23.59 13.09
CA GLY A 53 1.74 23.66 13.60
C GLY A 53 0.90 22.47 13.13
N ASN A 54 -0.03 22.03 13.98
CA ASN A 54 -0.99 20.96 13.68
C ASN A 54 -0.35 19.62 13.28
N VAL A 55 0.77 19.23 13.91
CA VAL A 55 1.49 17.98 13.62
C VAL A 55 0.56 16.78 13.52
N ASP A 56 -0.40 16.62 14.44
CA ASP A 56 -1.34 15.50 14.43
C ASP A 56 -2.23 15.46 13.19
N ALA A 57 -2.80 16.61 12.79
CA ALA A 57 -3.67 16.69 11.63
C ALA A 57 -2.88 16.48 10.33
N LYS A 58 -1.67 17.03 10.25
CA LYS A 58 -0.76 16.84 9.12
C LYS A 58 -0.30 15.38 9.02
N ALA A 59 0.10 14.76 10.13
CA ALA A 59 0.47 13.36 10.19
C ALA A 59 -0.69 12.47 9.74
N LYS A 60 -1.91 12.73 10.24
CA LYS A 60 -3.11 11.98 9.83
C LYS A 60 -3.36 12.11 8.33
N GLY A 61 -3.38 13.32 7.79
CA GLY A 61 -3.63 13.56 6.36
C GLY A 61 -2.58 12.91 5.46
N TYR A 62 -1.31 13.06 5.82
CA TYR A 62 -0.18 12.47 5.12
C TYR A 62 -0.21 10.94 5.16
N CYS A 63 -0.31 10.36 6.35
CA CYS A 63 -0.25 8.91 6.52
C CYS A 63 -1.48 8.20 5.97
N GLN A 64 -2.65 8.84 5.98
CA GLN A 64 -3.81 8.32 5.26
C GLN A 64 -3.55 8.32 3.75
N CYS A 65 -3.02 9.41 3.18
CA CYS A 65 -2.67 9.45 1.77
C CYS A 65 -1.65 8.36 1.39
N VAL A 66 -0.62 8.16 2.22
CA VAL A 66 0.39 7.12 1.99
C VAL A 66 -0.25 5.73 2.02
N LEU A 67 -1.08 5.43 3.03
CA LEU A 67 -1.77 4.16 3.13
C LEU A 67 -2.68 3.91 1.92
N ASP A 68 -3.48 4.91 1.52
CA ASP A 68 -4.38 4.80 0.37
C ASP A 68 -3.59 4.62 -0.94
N GLY A 69 -2.47 5.32 -1.10
CA GLY A 69 -1.60 5.22 -2.26
C GLY A 69 -0.85 3.88 -2.34
N LEU A 70 -0.41 3.36 -1.19
CA LEU A 70 0.21 2.03 -1.12
C LEU A 70 -0.80 0.96 -1.53
N GLN A 71 -2.01 0.98 -0.97
CA GLN A 71 -3.06 0.03 -1.33
C GLN A 71 -3.52 0.14 -2.80
N ASP A 72 -3.34 1.30 -3.43
CA ASP A 72 -3.68 1.52 -4.85
C ASP A 72 -2.58 1.10 -5.83
N LYS A 73 -1.30 1.29 -5.45
CA LYS A 73 -0.16 1.20 -6.37
C LYS A 73 0.82 0.08 -6.06
N VAL A 74 0.82 -0.44 -4.84
CA VAL A 74 1.77 -1.44 -4.38
C VAL A 74 1.00 -2.70 -4.00
N PRO A 75 1.29 -3.85 -4.61
CA PRO A 75 0.72 -5.11 -4.17
C PRO A 75 1.14 -5.42 -2.72
N LEU A 76 0.24 -5.98 -1.93
CA LEU A 76 0.52 -6.34 -0.53
C LEU A 76 1.79 -7.20 -0.40
N GLN A 77 1.97 -8.17 -1.30
CA GLN A 77 3.13 -9.06 -1.30
C GLN A 77 4.44 -8.29 -1.49
N ASP A 78 4.46 -7.30 -2.38
CA ASP A 78 5.62 -6.45 -2.64
C ASP A 78 5.92 -5.54 -1.43
N PHE A 79 4.87 -5.02 -0.79
CA PHE A 79 5.01 -4.23 0.43
C PHE A 79 5.57 -5.06 1.60
N GLN A 80 5.03 -6.24 1.86
CA GLN A 80 5.53 -7.15 2.90
C GLN A 80 6.95 -7.61 2.61
N ARG A 81 7.29 -7.87 1.34
CA ARG A 81 8.64 -8.22 0.93
C ARG A 81 9.61 -7.07 1.21
N TYR A 82 9.21 -5.84 0.93
CA TYR A 82 10.00 -4.66 1.26
C TYR A 82 10.26 -4.54 2.77
N GLU A 83 9.22 -4.70 3.60
CA GLU A 83 9.36 -4.68 5.06
C GLU A 83 10.33 -5.76 5.55
N GLN A 84 10.24 -6.98 5.02
CA GLN A 84 11.19 -8.05 5.33
C GLN A 84 12.62 -7.70 4.92
N LEU A 85 12.83 -7.08 3.76
CA LEU A 85 14.15 -6.68 3.27
C LEU A 85 14.78 -5.56 4.11
N LEU A 86 13.96 -4.70 4.73
CA LEU A 86 14.43 -3.69 5.69
C LEU A 86 14.96 -4.34 6.98
N ILE A 87 14.33 -5.42 7.45
CA ILE A 87 14.72 -6.13 8.69
C ILE A 87 15.95 -7.02 8.45
N SER A 88 15.94 -7.78 7.35
CA SER A 88 16.93 -8.83 7.07
C SER A 88 18.19 -8.35 6.35
N ALA A 89 18.28 -7.06 6.00
CA ALA A 89 19.35 -6.51 5.16
C ALA A 89 19.54 -7.30 3.85
N GLY A 90 18.44 -7.77 3.25
CA GLY A 90 18.46 -8.59 2.04
C GLY A 90 18.98 -7.87 0.78
N PRO A 91 18.85 -8.50 -0.40
CA PRO A 91 19.47 -8.02 -1.64
C PRO A 91 19.13 -6.54 -1.94
N ALA A 92 20.16 -5.70 -2.05
CA ALA A 92 20.01 -4.26 -2.19
C ALA A 92 19.19 -3.86 -3.43
N ALA A 93 19.37 -4.56 -4.56
CA ALA A 93 18.65 -4.27 -5.79
C ALA A 93 17.13 -4.52 -5.69
N GLU A 94 16.73 -5.59 -4.97
CA GLU A 94 15.31 -5.89 -4.75
C GLU A 94 14.69 -4.84 -3.80
N ARG A 95 15.43 -4.49 -2.74
CA ARG A 95 15.02 -3.46 -1.78
C ARG A 95 14.85 -2.10 -2.47
N GLU A 96 15.82 -1.65 -3.27
CA GLU A 96 15.73 -0.39 -4.00
C GLU A 96 14.55 -0.34 -4.97
N ARG A 97 14.26 -1.46 -5.67
CA ARG A 97 13.12 -1.52 -6.59
C ARG A 97 11.81 -1.28 -5.85
N LEU A 98 11.62 -1.95 -4.72
CA LEU A 98 10.41 -1.84 -3.91
C LEU A 98 10.34 -0.50 -3.18
N GLU A 99 11.47 0.01 -2.69
CA GLU A 99 11.61 1.33 -2.09
C GLU A 99 11.15 2.44 -3.05
N LYS A 100 11.56 2.39 -4.33
CA LYS A 100 11.12 3.37 -5.33
C LYS A 100 9.59 3.43 -5.46
N ALA A 101 8.90 2.29 -5.36
CA ALA A 101 7.44 2.26 -5.42
C ALA A 101 6.81 2.92 -4.19
N VAL A 102 7.34 2.63 -3.00
CA VAL A 102 6.89 3.23 -1.73
C VAL A 102 7.19 4.73 -1.67
N VAL A 103 8.39 5.15 -2.08
CA VAL A 103 8.81 6.55 -2.12
C VAL A 103 7.99 7.35 -3.12
N ALA A 104 7.67 6.81 -4.29
CA ALA A 104 6.82 7.49 -5.27
C ALA A 104 5.43 7.83 -4.70
N VAL A 105 4.85 6.95 -3.88
CA VAL A 105 3.60 7.22 -3.15
C VAL A 105 3.82 8.32 -2.11
N ALA A 106 4.87 8.21 -1.30
CA ALA A 106 5.21 9.19 -0.28
C ALA A 106 5.40 10.59 -0.87
N ASP A 107 6.12 10.73 -1.99
CA ASP A 107 6.37 12.01 -2.66
C ASP A 107 5.08 12.68 -3.16
N VAL A 108 4.15 11.90 -3.71
CA VAL A 108 2.83 12.42 -4.13
C VAL A 108 2.06 12.94 -2.91
N CYS A 109 2.14 12.23 -1.79
CA CYS A 109 1.45 12.62 -0.55
C CYS A 109 2.11 13.80 0.15
N LEU A 110 3.44 13.90 0.15
CA LEU A 110 4.19 15.04 0.66
C LEU A 110 3.82 16.32 -0.11
N LYS A 111 3.72 16.26 -1.44
CA LYS A 111 3.28 17.41 -2.26
C LYS A 111 1.87 17.91 -1.93
N ARG A 112 1.04 17.09 -1.27
CA ARG A 112 -0.31 17.46 -0.83
C ARG A 112 -0.36 18.09 0.56
N LEU A 113 0.75 18.07 1.30
CA LEU A 113 0.87 18.80 2.57
C LEU A 113 1.25 20.25 2.27
N PRO A 114 0.32 21.22 2.38
CA PRO A 114 0.74 22.62 2.37
C PRO A 114 1.62 22.83 3.61
N THR A 115 2.83 23.39 3.42
CA THR A 115 3.83 23.69 4.47
C THR A 115 4.42 22.47 5.19
N PHE A 116 5.09 21.58 4.45
CA PHE A 116 6.14 20.70 4.98
C PHE A 116 7.47 21.05 4.31
#